data_AF-A0A2S2QR69-F1
#
_entry.id   AF-A0A2S2QR69-F1
#
_cell.length_a   1.000
_cell.length_b   1.000
_cell.length_c   1.000
_cell.angle_alpha   90.00
_cell.angle_beta   90.00
_cell.angle_gamma   90.00
#
_symmetry.space_group_name_H-M   'P 1'
#
loop_
_entity.id
_entity.type
_entity.pdbx_description
1 polymer ?
#
loop_
_entity_poly.entity_id
_entity_poly.type
_entity_poly.pdbx_seq_one_letter_code
_entity_poly.pdbx_strand_id
1 'polypeptide(L)'
;MPTNIPYEDQLKDGVVLCNLINKISPGSVKKIQTKGSNFQLMENIQRFQAAIKKYGVPEEEIFQTADLFERRNIPQVTLCLYALARITQKHPEYTGPALGPKMAEANKREFTEDQLRASEGHLNLQMGFNKGASQSGLGSFGNSRHM
;
A
#
# COMPACT_ATOMS: atom_id res chain seq x y z
N MET A 1 -24.34 -0.45 16.37
CA MET A 1 -23.13 -0.28 17.21
C MET A 1 -23.50 0.59 18.41
N PRO A 2 -23.02 0.32 19.64
CA PRO A 2 -21.99 -0.62 20.02
C PRO A 2 -22.59 -1.90 20.64
N THR A 3 -22.32 -3.03 20.00
CA THR A 3 -22.45 -4.35 20.62
C THR A 3 -21.11 -4.68 21.25
N ASN A 4 -21.07 -5.16 22.49
CA ASN A 4 -19.86 -5.58 23.22
C ASN A 4 -19.26 -6.89 22.65
N ILE A 5 -19.28 -7.03 21.33
CA ILE A 5 -18.89 -8.23 20.58
C ILE A 5 -17.60 -7.87 19.83
N PRO A 6 -16.55 -8.71 19.92
CA PRO A 6 -15.32 -8.53 19.15
C PRO A 6 -15.62 -8.33 17.65
N TYR A 7 -14.87 -7.47 16.97
CA TYR A 7 -15.20 -7.10 15.58
C TYR A 7 -15.05 -8.30 14.64
N GLU A 8 -14.10 -9.19 14.89
CA GLU A 8 -13.89 -10.41 14.13
C GLU A 8 -15.14 -11.31 14.14
N ASP A 9 -15.92 -11.28 15.22
CA ASP A 9 -17.17 -12.03 15.32
C ASP A 9 -18.32 -11.38 14.56
N GLN A 10 -18.32 -10.04 14.51
CA GLN A 10 -19.28 -9.29 13.70
C GLN A 10 -19.02 -9.44 12.20
N LEU A 11 -17.77 -9.68 11.80
CA LEU A 11 -17.38 -9.87 10.40
C LEU A 11 -17.46 -11.33 9.94
N LYS A 12 -17.51 -12.29 10.87
CA LYS A 12 -17.35 -13.73 10.61
C LYS A 12 -18.30 -14.32 9.58
N ASP A 13 -19.54 -13.82 9.50
CA ASP A 13 -20.54 -14.30 8.54
C ASP A 13 -20.42 -13.69 7.13
N GLY A 14 -19.50 -12.73 6.95
CA GLY A 14 -19.26 -12.00 5.71
C GLY A 14 -20.36 -11.02 5.29
N VAL A 15 -21.46 -10.90 6.05
CA VAL A 15 -22.60 -10.04 5.69
C VAL A 15 -22.19 -8.57 5.74
N VAL A 16 -21.53 -8.17 6.84
CA VAL A 16 -21.04 -6.78 7.01
C VAL A 16 -20.02 -6.42 5.92
N LEU A 17 -19.15 -7.36 5.56
CA LEU A 17 -18.14 -7.17 4.50
C LEU A 17 -18.78 -6.96 3.12
N CYS A 18 -19.75 -7.79 2.75
CA CYS A 18 -20.50 -7.63 1.50
C CYS A 18 -21.27 -6.31 1.45
N ASN A 19 -21.87 -5.90 2.57
CA ASN A 19 -22.56 -4.62 2.67
C ASN A 19 -21.59 -3.44 2.56
N LEU A 20 -20.40 -3.53 3.15
CA LEU A 20 -19.34 -2.53 3.05
C LEU A 20 -18.95 -2.28 1.59
N ILE A 21 -18.59 -3.34 0.85
CA ILE A 21 -18.18 -3.16 -0.55
C ILE A 21 -19.32 -2.68 -1.44
N ASN A 22 -20.57 -3.07 -1.16
CA ASN A 22 -21.74 -2.54 -1.88
C ASN A 22 -22.01 -1.05 -1.59
N LYS A 23 -21.57 -0.53 -0.43
CA LYS A 23 -21.64 0.90 -0.13
C LYS A 23 -20.54 1.69 -0.84
N ILE A 24 -19.36 1.09 -1.00
CA ILE A 24 -18.23 1.68 -1.72
C ILE A 24 -18.46 1.66 -3.23
N SER A 25 -18.85 0.50 -3.76
CA SER A 25 -19.09 0.23 -5.18
C SER A 25 -20.44 -0.51 -5.32
N PRO A 26 -21.53 0.20 -5.66
CA PRO A 26 -22.87 -0.39 -5.76
C PRO A 26 -22.94 -1.58 -6.73
N GLY A 27 -23.63 -2.64 -6.31
CA GLY A 27 -23.83 -3.84 -7.13
C GLY A 27 -22.65 -4.82 -7.17
N SER A 28 -21.62 -4.61 -6.36
CA SER A 28 -20.44 -5.48 -6.27
C SER A 28 -20.78 -6.90 -5.82
N VAL A 29 -21.67 -7.05 -4.84
CA VAL A 29 -22.17 -8.33 -4.34
C VAL A 29 -23.69 -8.34 -4.42
N LYS A 30 -24.26 -9.16 -5.32
CA LYS A 30 -25.71 -9.21 -5.56
C LYS A 30 -26.48 -10.02 -4.51
N LYS A 31 -25.87 -11.11 -4.03
CA LYS A 31 -26.51 -12.07 -3.12
C LYS A 31 -25.69 -12.14 -1.83
N ILE A 32 -26.37 -11.96 -0.69
CA ILE A 32 -25.76 -12.01 0.64
C ILE A 32 -26.60 -12.97 1.50
N GLN A 33 -25.94 -14.00 2.04
CA GLN A 33 -26.58 -14.99 2.90
C GLN A 33 -26.55 -14.50 4.35
N THR A 34 -27.69 -14.12 4.92
CA THR A 34 -27.77 -13.66 6.32
C THR A 34 -27.91 -14.79 7.33
N LYS A 35 -28.28 -15.99 6.87
CA LYS A 35 -28.45 -17.21 7.64
C LYS A 35 -28.11 -18.40 6.74
N GLY A 36 -27.71 -19.52 7.32
CA GLY A 36 -27.40 -20.73 6.57
C GLY A 36 -26.34 -21.59 7.24
N SER A 37 -25.87 -22.59 6.50
CA SER A 37 -24.71 -23.39 6.92
C SER A 37 -23.43 -22.57 6.92
N ASN A 38 -22.41 -23.03 7.65
CA ASN A 38 -21.09 -22.39 7.66
C ASN A 38 -20.52 -22.19 6.25
N PHE A 39 -20.75 -23.16 5.35
CA PHE A 39 -20.34 -23.08 3.95
C PHE A 39 -21.01 -21.90 3.22
N GLN A 40 -22.30 -21.67 3.44
CA GLN A 40 -23.03 -20.55 2.82
C GLN A 40 -22.54 -19.18 3.34
N LEU A 41 -22.14 -19.11 4.61
CA LEU A 41 -21.58 -17.88 5.20
C LEU A 41 -20.15 -17.63 4.71
N MET A 42 -19.33 -18.67 4.60
CA MET A 42 -18.00 -18.59 3.97
C MET A 42 -18.08 -18.08 2.53
N GLU A 43 -19.14 -18.43 1.79
CA GLU A 43 -19.37 -17.94 0.43
C GLU A 43 -19.55 -16.40 0.37
N ASN A 44 -20.12 -15.78 1.42
CA ASN A 44 -20.17 -14.31 1.49
C ASN A 44 -18.76 -13.71 1.55
N ILE A 45 -17.87 -14.28 2.36
CA ILE A 45 -16.47 -13.83 2.47
C ILE A 45 -15.79 -13.93 1.10
N GLN A 46 -15.99 -15.03 0.38
CA GLN A 46 -15.44 -15.21 -0.96
C GLN A 46 -15.99 -14.20 -1.97
N ARG A 47 -17.29 -13.89 -1.91
CA ARG A 47 -17.91 -12.84 -2.75
C ARG A 47 -17.33 -11.46 -2.44
N PHE A 48 -17.08 -11.14 -1.17
CA PHE A 48 -16.40 -9.92 -0.77
C PHE A 48 -14.96 -9.87 -1.32
N GLN A 49 -14.17 -10.93 -1.14
CA GLN A 49 -12.80 -11.04 -1.68
C GLN A 49 -12.76 -10.80 -3.19
N ALA A 50 -13.65 -11.44 -3.95
CA ALA A 50 -13.76 -11.25 -5.38
C ALA A 50 -14.14 -9.80 -5.75
N ALA A 51 -15.03 -9.18 -5.00
CA ALA A 51 -15.44 -7.79 -5.21
C ALA A 51 -14.30 -6.80 -4.96
N ILE A 52 -13.55 -6.94 -3.86
CA ILE A 52 -12.44 -6.03 -3.55
C ILE A 52 -11.24 -6.25 -4.48
N LYS A 53 -11.00 -7.49 -4.95
CA LYS A 53 -10.01 -7.78 -5.99
C LYS A 53 -10.34 -7.01 -7.27
N LYS A 54 -11.61 -7.06 -7.69
CA LYS A 54 -12.09 -6.30 -8.86
C LYS A 54 -12.05 -4.79 -8.65
N TYR A 55 -12.26 -4.33 -7.42
CA TYR A 55 -12.16 -2.93 -7.05
C TYR A 55 -10.71 -2.41 -7.10
N GLY A 56 -9.71 -3.30 -7.07
CA GLY A 56 -8.30 -2.93 -7.23
C GLY A 56 -7.43 -3.15 -5.99
N VAL A 57 -7.93 -3.86 -4.98
CA VAL A 57 -7.09 -4.32 -3.86
C VAL A 57 -6.10 -5.37 -4.38
N PRO A 58 -4.79 -5.22 -4.12
CA PRO A 58 -3.78 -6.20 -4.53
C PRO A 58 -4.04 -7.57 -3.91
N GLU A 59 -3.84 -8.64 -4.67
CA GLU A 59 -4.19 -10.01 -4.26
C GLU A 59 -3.41 -10.47 -3.02
N GLU A 60 -2.16 -10.04 -2.89
CA GLU A 60 -1.30 -10.27 -1.74
C GLU A 60 -1.82 -9.64 -0.43
N GLU A 61 -2.68 -8.62 -0.53
CA GLU A 61 -3.29 -7.96 0.62
C GLU A 61 -4.69 -8.52 0.94
N ILE A 62 -5.21 -9.46 0.13
CA ILE A 62 -6.51 -10.09 0.36
C ILE A 62 -6.35 -11.27 1.31
N PHE A 63 -7.05 -11.22 2.45
CA PHE A 63 -7.05 -12.30 3.43
C PHE A 63 -7.78 -13.54 2.89
N GLN A 64 -7.41 -14.72 3.41
CA GLN A 64 -8.03 -16.01 3.09
C GLN A 64 -9.26 -16.25 3.97
N THR A 65 -10.24 -17.03 3.50
CA THR A 65 -11.48 -17.27 4.28
C THR A 65 -11.21 -17.83 5.69
N ALA A 66 -10.20 -18.70 5.84
CA ALA A 66 -9.80 -19.26 7.13
C ALA A 66 -9.23 -18.21 8.10
N ASP A 67 -8.61 -17.13 7.58
CA ASP A 67 -8.05 -16.06 8.40
C ASP A 67 -9.11 -15.41 9.29
N LEU A 68 -10.30 -15.22 8.73
CA LEU A 68 -11.46 -14.65 9.43
C LEU A 68 -12.34 -15.73 10.08
N PHE A 69 -12.77 -16.74 9.32
CA PHE A 69 -13.81 -17.66 9.78
C PHE A 69 -13.34 -18.59 10.90
N GLU A 70 -12.09 -19.06 10.81
CA GLU A 70 -11.42 -19.87 11.83
C GLU A 70 -10.50 -19.01 12.72
N ARG A 71 -10.46 -17.69 12.49
CA ARG A 71 -9.58 -16.75 13.17
C ARG A 71 -8.09 -17.11 13.09
N ARG A 72 -7.64 -17.68 11.97
CA ARG A 72 -6.23 -18.07 11.78
C ARG A 72 -5.28 -16.87 11.73
N ASN A 73 -5.75 -15.74 11.19
CA ASN A 73 -4.93 -14.55 11.00
C ASN A 73 -5.80 -13.28 10.92
N ILE A 74 -6.40 -12.91 12.06
CA ILE A 74 -7.21 -11.70 12.18
C ILE A 74 -6.45 -10.40 11.79
N PRO A 75 -5.13 -10.25 12.08
CA PRO A 75 -4.36 -9.11 11.58
C PRO A 75 -4.38 -8.94 10.05
N GLN A 76 -4.34 -10.03 9.28
CA GLN A 76 -4.43 -9.97 7.81
C GLN A 76 -5.79 -9.43 7.33
N VAL A 77 -6.88 -9.75 8.04
CA VAL A 77 -8.22 -9.20 7.75
C VAL A 77 -8.19 -7.67 7.93
N THR A 78 -7.59 -7.19 9.02
CA THR A 78 -7.44 -5.76 9.29
C THR A 78 -6.59 -5.07 8.22
N LEU A 79 -5.46 -5.67 7.84
CA LEU A 79 -4.59 -5.15 6.78
C LEU A 79 -5.35 -5.01 5.46
N CYS A 80 -6.15 -6.02 5.10
CA CYS A 80 -6.99 -6.00 3.90
C CYS A 80 -8.01 -4.85 3.91
N LEU A 81 -8.64 -4.58 5.06
CA LEU A 81 -9.57 -3.45 5.19
C LEU A 81 -8.86 -2.09 5.05
N TYR A 82 -7.64 -1.96 5.59
CA TYR A 82 -6.81 -0.78 5.34
C TYR A 82 -6.40 -0.66 3.87
N ALA A 83 -6.06 -1.77 3.22
CA ALA A 83 -5.73 -1.78 1.78
C ALA A 83 -6.93 -1.29 0.96
N LEU A 84 -8.13 -1.81 1.22
CA LEU A 84 -9.36 -1.34 0.58
C LEU A 84 -9.57 0.17 0.79
N ALA A 85 -9.39 0.67 2.02
CA ALA A 85 -9.52 2.08 2.32
C ALA A 85 -8.46 2.98 1.66
N ARG A 86 -7.26 2.46 1.38
CA ARG A 86 -6.25 3.18 0.56
C ARG A 86 -6.67 3.20 -0.91
N ILE A 87 -7.21 2.10 -1.42
CA ILE A 87 -7.64 2.01 -2.81
C ILE A 87 -8.80 2.96 -3.09
N THR A 88 -9.78 3.10 -2.18
CA THR A 88 -10.90 4.05 -2.39
C THR A 88 -10.44 5.48 -2.68
N GLN A 89 -9.27 5.91 -2.16
CA GLN A 89 -8.72 7.24 -2.42
C GLN A 89 -8.24 7.45 -3.87
N LYS A 90 -8.09 6.37 -4.65
CA LYS A 90 -7.78 6.41 -6.08
C LYS A 90 -9.03 6.46 -6.96
N HIS A 91 -10.22 6.28 -6.38
CA HIS A 91 -11.50 6.23 -7.08
C HIS A 91 -12.25 7.56 -6.92
N PRO A 92 -12.27 8.46 -7.94
CA PRO A 92 -12.94 9.76 -7.84
C PRO A 92 -14.45 9.67 -7.57
N GLU A 93 -15.07 8.55 -7.94
CA GLU A 93 -16.48 8.27 -7.69
C GLU A 93 -16.81 7.98 -6.23
N TYR A 94 -15.81 7.63 -5.41
CA TYR A 94 -16.00 7.37 -3.99
C TYR A 94 -15.99 8.68 -3.20
N THR A 95 -17.13 9.01 -2.61
CA THR A 95 -17.34 10.24 -1.81
C THR A 95 -17.46 9.98 -0.30
N GLY A 96 -17.16 8.75 0.13
CA GLY A 96 -17.24 8.35 1.53
C GLY A 96 -16.05 8.84 2.37
N PRO A 97 -16.02 8.51 3.67
CA PRO A 97 -14.92 8.88 4.54
C PRO A 97 -13.60 8.24 4.09
N ALA A 98 -12.51 8.98 4.25
CA ALA A 98 -11.15 8.49 4.02
C ALA A 98 -10.57 7.90 5.33
N LEU A 99 -9.75 6.86 5.19
CA LEU A 99 -9.01 6.24 6.29
C LEU A 99 -7.56 6.02 5.86
N GLY A 100 -6.63 6.52 6.68
CA GLY A 100 -5.19 6.45 6.43
C GLY A 100 -4.65 7.58 5.53
N PRO A 101 -3.32 7.68 5.37
CA PRO A 101 -2.68 8.74 4.60
C PRO A 101 -2.96 8.61 3.10
N LYS A 102 -2.96 9.75 2.38
CA LYS A 102 -3.06 9.77 0.93
C LYS A 102 -1.84 9.08 0.31
N MET A 103 -2.08 8.18 -0.64
CA MET A 103 -0.98 7.57 -1.40
C MET A 103 -0.23 8.67 -2.17
N ALA A 104 1.09 8.68 -2.05
CA ALA A 104 1.93 9.61 -2.79
C ALA A 104 1.88 9.31 -4.30
N GLU A 105 1.77 10.36 -5.09
CA GLU A 105 1.90 10.28 -6.54
C GLU A 105 3.37 10.46 -6.93
N ALA A 106 3.82 9.75 -7.96
CA ALA A 106 5.20 9.86 -8.43
C ALA A 106 5.45 11.27 -9.00
N ASN A 107 6.32 12.04 -8.36
CA ASN A 107 6.77 13.33 -8.87
C ASN A 107 7.86 13.10 -9.92
N LYS A 108 7.46 12.86 -11.18
CA LYS A 108 8.39 12.79 -12.30
C LYS A 108 8.89 14.21 -12.58
N ARG A 109 10.17 14.45 -12.27
CA ARG A 109 10.85 15.69 -12.61
C ARG A 109 11.43 15.55 -14.00
N GLU A 110 10.95 16.38 -14.93
CA GLU A 110 11.57 16.53 -16.24
C GLU A 110 12.62 17.63 -16.15
N PHE A 111 13.83 17.31 -16.60
CA PHE A 111 14.92 18.26 -16.70
C PHE A 111 15.08 18.68 -18.16
N THR A 112 15.37 19.94 -18.38
CA THR A 112 15.72 20.44 -19.72
C THR A 112 17.02 19.79 -20.19
N GLU A 113 17.20 19.68 -21.51
CA GLU A 113 18.42 19.11 -22.09
C GLU A 113 19.67 19.89 -21.63
N ASP A 114 19.58 21.21 -21.51
CA ASP A 114 20.66 22.05 -21.01
C ASP A 114 20.98 21.79 -19.52
N GLN A 115 19.96 21.51 -18.69
CA GLN A 115 20.18 21.10 -17.29
C GLN A 115 20.84 19.72 -17.19
N LEU A 116 20.45 18.78 -18.07
CA LEU A 116 21.08 17.45 -18.14
C LEU A 116 22.54 17.57 -18.59
N ARG A 117 22.82 18.35 -19.64
CA ARG A 117 24.17 18.61 -20.15
C ARG A 117 25.05 19.34 -19.13
N ALA A 118 24.48 20.30 -18.40
CA ALA A 118 25.17 20.97 -17.30
C ALA A 118 25.54 20.00 -16.16
N SER A 119 24.81 18.89 -16.00
CA SER A 119 25.13 17.85 -15.01
C SER A 119 26.25 16.90 -15.46
N GLU A 120 26.48 16.73 -16.76
CA GLU A 120 27.52 15.82 -17.29
C GLU A 120 28.94 16.23 -16.86
N GLY A 121 29.16 17.52 -16.60
CA GLY A 121 30.42 18.05 -16.08
C GLY A 121 30.59 17.96 -14.55
N HIS A 122 29.54 17.59 -13.82
CA HIS A 122 29.57 17.46 -12.36
C HIS A 122 29.98 16.04 -11.95
N LEU A 123 31.26 15.87 -11.58
CA LEU A 123 31.75 14.64 -10.94
C LEU A 123 31.15 14.53 -9.52
N ASN A 124 30.19 13.62 -9.35
CA ASN A 124 29.71 13.24 -8.01
C ASN A 124 30.84 12.60 -7.20
N LEU A 125 31.04 13.07 -5.97
CA LEU A 125 32.15 12.73 -5.06
C LEU A 125 32.32 11.23 -4.72
N GLN A 126 31.40 10.37 -5.20
CA GLN A 126 31.38 8.92 -4.94
C GLN A 126 31.67 8.06 -6.18
N MET A 127 31.74 8.63 -7.39
CA MET A 127 32.14 7.87 -8.59
C MET A 127 33.65 7.88 -8.76
N GLY A 128 34.35 7.30 -7.78
CA GLY A 128 35.81 7.17 -7.78
C GLY A 128 36.24 5.72 -7.72
N PHE A 129 36.56 5.13 -8.88
CA PHE A 129 37.54 4.04 -8.90
C PHE A 129 38.92 4.68 -8.71
N ASN A 130 39.48 4.55 -7.52
CA ASN A 130 40.74 5.19 -7.13
C ASN A 130 41.98 4.44 -7.67
N LYS A 131 41.97 3.95 -8.93
CA LYS A 131 43.20 3.47 -9.58
C LYS A 131 44.03 4.67 -10.03
N GLY A 132 44.78 5.22 -9.09
CA GLY A 132 45.92 6.08 -9.41
C GLY A 132 45.85 7.51 -8.92
N ALA A 133 44.85 7.92 -8.13
CA ALA A 133 45.01 9.11 -7.28
C ALA A 133 45.88 8.72 -6.07
N SER A 134 47.17 8.42 -6.31
CA SER A 134 48.16 8.52 -5.26
C SER A 134 48.28 10.00 -4.90
N GLN A 135 48.10 10.31 -3.62
CA GLN A 135 48.41 11.60 -3.01
C GLN A 135 49.94 11.88 -3.03
N SER A 136 50.61 11.59 -4.14
CA SER A 136 52.03 11.88 -4.38
C SER A 136 52.12 13.28 -4.97
N GLY A 137 51.86 14.30 -4.15
CA GLY A 137 51.87 15.69 -4.60
C GLY A 137 51.20 16.68 -3.66
N LEU A 138 50.47 16.22 -2.64
CA LEU A 138 50.08 17.09 -1.53
C LEU A 138 51.33 17.36 -0.70
N GLY A 139 52.08 18.38 -1.12
CA GLY A 139 53.24 18.89 -0.39
C GLY A 139 52.89 19.10 1.07
N SER A 140 53.74 18.54 1.93
CA SER A 140 53.66 18.59 3.39
C SER A 140 53.07 19.91 3.89
N PHE A 141 51.96 19.83 4.62
CA PHE A 141 51.50 20.94 5.45
C PHE A 141 52.65 21.36 6.37
N GLY A 142 53.28 22.50 6.10
CA GLY A 142 54.25 23.10 7.02
C GLY A 142 55.64 23.49 6.49
N ASN A 143 55.84 23.82 5.20
CA ASN A 143 57.09 24.48 4.80
C ASN A 143 57.00 26.01 4.98
N SER A 144 57.79 26.49 5.94
CA SER A 144 57.97 27.89 6.35
C SER A 144 58.48 28.78 5.22
N ARG A 145 57.87 29.96 5.05
CA ARG A 145 58.39 31.06 4.23
C ARG A 145 59.63 31.65 4.91
N HIS A 146 60.79 31.59 4.26
CA HIS A 146 61.95 32.38 4.68
C HIS A 146 61.80 33.83 4.20
N MET A 147 62.31 34.74 5.02
CA MET A 147 62.28 36.20 4.89
C MET A 147 63.11 36.70 3.70
#